data_AF-E0Q5U2-F1
#
_entry.id   AF-E0Q5U2-F1
#
_cell.length_a   1.000
_cell.length_b   1.000
_cell.length_c   1.000
_cell.angle_alpha   90.00
_cell.angle_beta   90.00
_cell.angle_gamma   90.00
#
_symmetry.space_group_name_H-M   'P 1'
#
loop_
_entity.id
_entity.type
_entity.pdbx_description
1 polymer ?
#
loop_
_entity_poly.entity_id
_entity_poly.type
_entity_poly.pdbx_seq_one_letter_code
_entity_poly.pdbx_strand_id
1 'polypeptide(L)'
;MNDNRFRKSICCHTAIIALFLVFHGIAPIKLEIMISNSTINLIRDFVSARDWDQFHTPGNLAKSVSIEAAELLECFQWSDEPRNDDLEHVHEEIADVLIYSIMLSNKLGFDLDEIILDKLSKNARKYPVEISRGNSKKAS
;
A
#
# COMPACT_ATOMS: atom_id res chain seq x y z
N MET A 1 -10.93 -56.51 -35.61
CA MET A 1 -10.51 -57.02 -34.28
C MET A 1 -9.44 -56.08 -33.77
N ASN A 2 -9.80 -54.97 -33.13
CA ASN A 2 -9.92 -54.84 -31.67
C ASN A 2 -8.63 -55.22 -30.93
N ASP A 3 -7.73 -54.25 -30.74
CA ASP A 3 -6.87 -54.26 -29.55
C ASP A 3 -6.86 -52.88 -28.88
N ASN A 4 -7.97 -52.66 -28.17
CA ASN A 4 -8.23 -51.53 -27.28
C ASN A 4 -7.49 -51.69 -25.93
N ARG A 5 -6.17 -52.00 -25.95
CA ARG A 5 -5.38 -52.21 -24.72
C ARG A 5 -4.06 -51.45 -24.61
N PHE A 6 -3.82 -50.43 -25.44
CA PHE A 6 -2.69 -49.50 -25.26
C PHE A 6 -3.08 -48.02 -25.19
N ARG A 7 -4.30 -47.72 -24.72
CA ARG A 7 -4.76 -46.36 -24.37
C ARG A 7 -5.40 -46.28 -22.98
N LYS A 8 -4.94 -47.11 -22.03
CA LYS A 8 -5.43 -47.15 -20.64
C LYS A 8 -4.35 -46.87 -19.57
N SER A 9 -3.26 -46.18 -19.91
CA SER A 9 -2.21 -45.89 -18.92
C SER A 9 -1.57 -44.50 -18.97
N ILE A 10 -2.16 -43.53 -19.70
CA ILE A 10 -1.61 -42.16 -19.78
C ILE A 10 -2.64 -41.09 -19.35
N CYS A 11 -3.83 -41.49 -18.87
CA CYS A 11 -4.87 -40.54 -18.45
C CYS A 11 -4.96 -40.30 -16.92
N CYS A 12 -4.10 -40.92 -16.10
CA CYS A 12 -4.19 -40.83 -14.63
C CYS A 12 -3.15 -39.93 -13.94
N HIS A 13 -2.22 -39.29 -14.66
CA HIS A 13 -1.20 -38.41 -14.03
C HIS A 13 -1.40 -36.92 -14.27
N THR A 14 -2.25 -36.52 -15.22
CA THR A 14 -2.56 -35.09 -15.47
C THR A 14 -3.80 -34.59 -14.72
N ALA A 15 -4.55 -35.47 -14.05
CA ALA A 15 -5.75 -35.10 -13.31
C ALA A 15 -5.53 -34.94 -11.78
N ILE A 16 -4.35 -35.29 -11.25
CA ILE A 16 -4.07 -35.24 -9.80
C ILE A 16 -3.41 -33.92 -9.36
N ILE A 17 -2.87 -33.13 -10.28
CA ILE A 17 -2.33 -31.79 -9.95
C ILE A 17 -3.44 -30.73 -9.84
N ALA A 18 -4.66 -31.04 -10.31
CA ALA A 18 -5.80 -30.12 -10.29
C ALA A 18 -6.64 -30.15 -9.00
N LEU A 19 -6.22 -30.87 -7.95
CA LEU A 19 -7.02 -31.06 -6.73
C LEU A 19 -6.27 -30.81 -5.41
N PHE A 20 -5.28 -29.91 -5.40
CA PHE A 20 -4.51 -29.63 -4.16
C PHE A 20 -4.26 -28.16 -3.81
N LEU A 21 -4.99 -27.20 -4.40
CA LEU A 21 -4.90 -25.78 -3.98
C LEU A 21 -6.28 -25.09 -3.99
N VAL A 22 -7.25 -25.68 -3.28
CA VAL A 22 -8.36 -24.91 -2.70
C VAL A 22 -8.08 -24.85 -1.19
N PHE A 23 -8.28 -23.67 -0.59
CA PHE A 23 -8.03 -23.29 0.81
C PHE A 23 -6.66 -22.69 1.14
N HIS A 24 -6.33 -21.57 0.51
CA HIS A 24 -5.99 -20.37 1.27
C HIS A 24 -6.80 -19.23 0.67
N GLY A 25 -7.67 -18.61 1.47
CA GLY A 25 -8.49 -17.47 1.07
C GLY A 25 -7.63 -16.23 0.82
N ILE A 26 -6.86 -16.26 -0.26
CA ILE A 26 -6.32 -15.05 -0.85
C ILE A 26 -7.47 -14.52 -1.71
N ALA A 27 -8.25 -13.60 -1.15
CA ALA A 27 -9.18 -12.82 -1.95
C ALA A 27 -8.41 -12.27 -3.17
N PRO A 28 -9.01 -12.24 -4.36
CA PRO A 28 -8.36 -11.62 -5.51
C PRO A 28 -8.02 -10.18 -5.11
N ILE A 29 -6.73 -9.85 -5.07
CA ILE A 29 -6.27 -8.47 -5.00
C ILE A 29 -6.83 -7.85 -6.26
N LYS A 30 -7.93 -7.11 -6.14
CA LYS A 30 -8.33 -6.20 -7.19
C LYS A 30 -7.11 -5.28 -7.39
N LEU A 31 -6.57 -5.30 -8.59
CA LEU A 31 -5.61 -4.31 -9.07
C LEU A 31 -6.36 -2.98 -9.23
N GLU A 32 -6.91 -2.45 -8.14
CA GLU A 32 -7.42 -1.09 -8.06
C GLU A 32 -6.21 -0.23 -7.68
N ILE A 33 -5.92 0.73 -8.54
CA ILE A 33 -4.94 1.80 -8.35
C ILE A 33 -4.99 2.25 -6.88
N MET A 34 -3.83 2.31 -6.20
CA MET A 34 -3.75 2.52 -4.75
C MET A 34 -4.57 3.74 -4.27
N ILE A 35 -4.68 4.77 -5.10
CA ILE A 35 -5.61 5.90 -4.96
C ILE A 35 -6.32 6.09 -6.30
N SER A 36 -7.66 6.12 -6.31
CA SER A 36 -8.40 6.25 -7.56
C SER A 36 -8.11 7.58 -8.27
N ASN A 37 -8.11 7.56 -9.60
CA ASN A 37 -7.97 8.77 -10.41
C ASN A 37 -9.03 9.84 -10.07
N SER A 38 -10.23 9.42 -9.65
CA SER A 38 -11.27 10.36 -9.20
C SER A 38 -10.84 11.11 -7.95
N THR A 39 -10.23 10.44 -6.97
CA THR A 39 -9.72 11.07 -5.74
C THR A 39 -8.59 12.05 -6.05
N ILE A 40 -7.64 11.66 -6.91
CA ILE A 40 -6.54 12.54 -7.33
C ILE A 40 -7.10 13.80 -8.02
N ASN A 41 -8.08 13.66 -8.90
CA ASN A 41 -8.71 14.79 -9.56
C ASN A 41 -9.45 15.69 -8.57
N LEU A 42 -10.19 15.13 -7.60
CA LEU A 42 -10.85 15.91 -6.56
C LEU A 42 -9.85 16.73 -5.73
N ILE A 43 -8.69 16.17 -5.38
CA ILE A 43 -7.61 16.92 -4.69
C ILE A 43 -7.13 18.07 -5.58
N ARG A 44 -6.87 17.82 -6.87
CA ARG A 44 -6.41 18.86 -7.81
C ARG A 44 -7.44 19.97 -7.98
N ASP A 45 -8.71 19.62 -8.10
CA ASP A 45 -9.81 20.57 -8.24
C ASP A 45 -9.96 21.40 -6.98
N PHE A 46 -9.85 20.78 -5.80
CA PHE A 46 -9.92 21.46 -4.51
C PHE A 46 -8.80 22.52 -4.36
N VAL A 47 -7.58 22.16 -4.77
CA VAL A 47 -6.41 23.05 -4.78
C VAL A 47 -6.57 24.17 -5.81
N SER A 48 -6.98 23.82 -7.03
CA SER A 48 -7.13 24.78 -8.12
C SER A 48 -8.25 25.78 -7.86
N ALA A 49 -9.37 25.36 -7.27
CA ALA A 49 -10.49 26.23 -6.94
C ALA A 49 -10.12 27.34 -5.94
N ARG A 50 -9.01 27.17 -5.22
CA ARG A 50 -8.49 28.12 -4.23
C ARG A 50 -7.23 28.85 -4.68
N ASP A 51 -6.76 28.59 -5.90
CA ASP A 51 -5.49 29.10 -6.42
C ASP A 51 -4.28 28.76 -5.50
N TRP A 52 -4.34 27.61 -4.83
CA TRP A 52 -3.32 27.23 -3.83
C TRP A 52 -2.06 26.61 -4.43
N ASP A 53 -2.07 26.24 -5.72
CA ASP A 53 -0.90 25.63 -6.37
C ASP A 53 0.36 26.50 -6.28
N GLN A 54 0.20 27.83 -6.22
CA GLN A 54 1.30 28.79 -6.03
C GLN A 54 2.06 28.60 -4.71
N PHE A 55 1.41 28.08 -3.67
CA PHE A 55 2.01 27.82 -2.35
C PHE A 55 2.56 26.39 -2.23
N HIS A 56 2.15 25.48 -3.11
CA HIS A 56 2.53 24.07 -3.13
C HIS A 56 3.89 23.81 -3.79
N THR A 57 4.92 24.54 -3.36
CA THR A 57 6.30 24.18 -3.69
C THR A 57 6.67 22.84 -3.03
N PRO A 58 7.59 22.03 -3.59
CA PRO A 58 7.98 20.76 -2.98
C PRO A 58 8.45 20.91 -1.52
N GLY A 59 9.18 21.98 -1.22
CA GLY A 59 9.64 22.26 0.14
C GLY A 59 8.52 22.67 1.10
N ASN A 60 7.40 23.22 0.62
CA ASN A 60 6.25 23.51 1.47
C ASN A 60 5.42 22.25 1.72
N LEU A 61 5.15 21.48 0.67
CA LEU A 61 4.43 20.21 0.80
C LEU A 61 5.15 19.22 1.73
N ALA A 62 6.49 19.14 1.67
CA ALA A 62 7.26 18.31 2.60
C ALA A 62 7.13 18.76 4.06
N LYS A 63 7.00 20.08 4.31
CA LYS A 63 6.74 20.60 5.66
C LYS A 63 5.32 20.24 6.10
N SER A 64 4.32 20.39 5.23
CA SER A 64 2.94 19.97 5.50
C SER A 64 2.89 18.50 5.92
N VAL A 65 3.50 17.59 5.14
CA VAL A 65 3.59 16.16 5.54
C VAL A 65 4.15 15.97 6.94
N SER A 66 5.21 16.73 7.31
CA SER A 66 5.80 16.64 8.65
C SER A 66 4.92 17.22 9.74
N ILE A 67 4.10 18.23 9.43
CA ILE A 67 3.17 18.86 10.37
C ILE A 67 2.03 17.89 10.66
N GLU A 68 1.37 17.36 9.63
CA GLU A 68 0.23 16.44 9.83
C GLU A 68 0.67 15.11 10.46
N ALA A 69 1.90 14.67 10.18
CA ALA A 69 2.46 13.52 10.89
C ALA A 69 2.68 13.79 12.38
N ALA A 70 2.91 15.05 12.77
CA ALA A 70 3.02 15.45 14.16
C ALA A 70 1.64 15.61 14.82
N GLU A 71 0.62 16.06 14.08
CA GLU A 71 -0.77 16.11 14.54
C GLU A 71 -1.31 14.68 14.76
N LEU A 72 -1.03 13.76 13.83
CA LEU A 72 -1.27 12.32 14.03
C LEU A 72 -0.57 11.78 15.29
N LEU A 73 0.68 12.20 15.54
CA LEU A 73 1.40 11.77 16.75
C LEU A 73 0.77 12.35 18.02
N GLU A 74 0.21 13.55 17.97
CA GLU A 74 -0.47 14.19 19.11
C GLU A 74 -1.66 13.35 19.61
N CYS A 75 -2.36 12.66 18.69
CA CYS A 75 -3.45 11.74 19.03
C CYS A 75 -3.02 10.67 20.05
N PHE A 76 -1.72 10.32 20.08
CA PHE A 76 -1.13 9.29 20.95
C PHE A 76 -0.14 9.87 21.97
N GLN A 77 -0.16 11.20 22.21
CA GLN A 77 0.86 11.86 23.03
C GLN A 77 0.93 11.33 24.48
N TRP A 78 -0.20 10.91 25.04
CA TRP A 78 -0.33 10.55 26.46
C TRP A 78 -0.62 9.07 26.69
N SER A 79 -0.83 8.28 25.63
CA SER A 79 -1.16 6.86 25.68
C SER A 79 -0.95 6.18 24.33
N ASP A 80 -0.77 4.86 24.34
CA ASP A 80 -0.74 4.04 23.12
C ASP A 80 -2.12 3.93 22.43
N GLU A 81 -3.18 4.33 23.13
CA GLU A 81 -4.54 4.47 22.59
C GLU A 81 -4.81 5.93 22.20
N PRO A 82 -5.66 6.18 21.19
CA PRO A 82 -6.09 7.53 20.83
C PRO A 82 -6.66 8.27 22.02
N ARG A 83 -6.30 9.54 22.18
CA ARG A 83 -6.83 10.41 23.22
C ARG A 83 -8.36 10.42 23.16
N ASN A 84 -9.02 10.13 24.29
CA ASN A 84 -10.48 10.08 24.41
C ASN A 84 -11.18 9.11 23.42
N ASP A 85 -10.48 8.08 22.93
CA ASP A 85 -10.98 7.16 21.90
C ASP A 85 -11.39 7.88 20.59
N ASP A 86 -10.77 9.03 20.29
CA ASP A 86 -11.07 9.86 19.14
C ASP A 86 -10.46 9.29 17.84
N LEU A 87 -11.10 8.23 17.34
CA LEU A 87 -10.72 7.60 16.08
C LEU A 87 -11.04 8.46 14.86
N GLU A 88 -11.95 9.43 14.98
CA GLU A 88 -12.28 10.35 13.90
C GLU A 88 -11.09 11.27 13.62
N HIS A 89 -10.52 11.87 14.67
CA HIS A 89 -9.34 12.72 14.54
C HIS A 89 -8.13 11.94 14.00
N VAL A 90 -7.86 10.73 14.50
CA VAL A 90 -6.81 9.85 13.94
C VAL A 90 -7.03 9.59 12.44
N HIS A 91 -8.28 9.37 12.03
CA HIS A 91 -8.63 9.14 10.63
C HIS A 91 -8.37 10.39 9.77
N GLU A 92 -8.72 11.58 10.27
CA GLU A 92 -8.44 12.86 9.61
C GLU A 92 -6.94 13.08 9.41
N GLU A 93 -6.13 12.91 10.46
CA GLU A 93 -4.69 13.16 10.38
C GLU A 93 -3.95 12.17 9.46
N ILE A 94 -4.39 10.91 9.42
CA ILE A 94 -3.89 9.95 8.43
C ILE A 94 -4.24 10.41 7.00
N ALA A 95 -5.46 10.90 6.79
CA ALA A 95 -5.88 11.37 5.47
C ALA A 95 -5.05 12.57 5.03
N ASP A 96 -4.75 13.52 5.93
CA ASP A 96 -3.97 14.70 5.60
C ASP A 96 -2.51 14.37 5.30
N VAL A 97 -1.87 13.48 6.07
CA VAL A 97 -0.52 12.95 5.73
C VAL A 97 -0.50 12.35 4.33
N LEU A 98 -1.52 11.57 3.96
CA LEU A 98 -1.62 10.94 2.64
C LEU A 98 -1.86 11.98 1.55
N ILE A 99 -2.77 12.93 1.74
CA ILE A 99 -3.09 13.98 0.76
C ILE A 99 -1.84 14.78 0.41
N TYR A 100 -1.09 15.27 1.42
CA TYR A 100 0.13 16.04 1.15
C TYR A 100 1.24 15.18 0.54
N SER A 101 1.33 13.89 0.90
CA SER A 101 2.28 12.97 0.28
C SER A 101 1.98 12.73 -1.20
N ILE A 102 0.69 12.60 -1.56
CA ILE A 102 0.21 12.49 -2.95
C ILE A 102 0.53 13.78 -3.71
N MET A 103 0.20 14.94 -3.13
CA MET A 103 0.48 16.24 -3.75
C MET A 103 1.97 16.47 -3.98
N LEU A 104 2.81 16.11 -3.00
CA LEU A 104 4.27 16.18 -3.12
C LEU A 104 4.79 15.28 -4.22
N SER A 105 4.33 14.03 -4.25
CA SER A 105 4.71 13.06 -5.28
C SER A 105 4.33 13.55 -6.67
N ASN A 106 3.12 14.07 -6.84
CA ASN A 106 2.67 14.69 -8.09
C ASN A 106 3.52 15.91 -8.48
N LYS A 107 3.88 16.78 -7.52
CA LYS A 107 4.75 17.95 -7.78
C LYS A 107 6.17 17.56 -8.19
N LEU A 108 6.66 16.41 -7.72
CA LEU A 108 7.98 15.86 -8.06
C LEU A 108 7.95 14.92 -9.28
N GLY A 109 6.76 14.60 -9.82
CA GLY A 109 6.60 13.69 -10.95
C GLY A 109 6.86 12.22 -10.59
N PHE A 110 6.62 11.82 -9.35
CA PHE A 110 6.75 10.43 -8.90
C PHE A 110 5.44 9.67 -9.07
N ASP A 111 5.54 8.46 -9.62
CA ASP A 111 4.45 7.49 -9.59
C ASP A 111 4.42 6.81 -8.21
N LEU A 112 3.25 6.83 -7.56
CA LEU A 112 3.09 6.35 -6.19
C LEU A 112 3.27 4.82 -6.09
N ASP A 113 2.80 4.07 -7.08
CA ASP A 113 2.91 2.62 -7.09
C ASP A 113 4.39 2.23 -7.28
N GLU A 114 5.08 2.88 -8.22
CA GLU A 114 6.50 2.63 -8.47
C GLU A 114 7.37 2.89 -7.22
N ILE A 115 7.19 4.04 -6.54
CA ILE A 115 8.02 4.36 -5.36
C ILE A 115 7.79 3.37 -4.21
N ILE A 116 6.56 2.89 -4.03
CA ILE A 116 6.23 1.93 -2.98
C ILE A 116 6.77 0.55 -3.32
N LEU A 117 6.58 0.08 -4.56
CA LEU A 117 7.09 -1.22 -5.02
C LEU A 117 8.63 -1.28 -4.94
N ASP A 118 9.32 -0.22 -5.34
CA ASP A 118 10.78 -0.12 -5.19
C ASP A 118 11.18 -0.14 -3.72
N LYS A 119 10.49 0.62 -2.86
CA LYS A 119 10.76 0.66 -1.42
C LYS A 119 10.54 -0.69 -0.74
N LEU A 120 9.45 -1.39 -1.05
CA LEU A 120 9.15 -2.73 -0.54
C LEU A 120 10.20 -3.73 -1.00
N SER A 121 10.60 -3.68 -2.27
CA SER A 121 11.67 -4.53 -2.82
C SER A 121 13.00 -4.30 -2.09
N LYS A 122 13.35 -3.04 -1.82
CA LYS A 122 14.54 -2.67 -1.02
C LYS A 122 14.42 -3.17 0.43
N ASN A 123 13.24 -3.03 1.05
CA ASN A 123 13.01 -3.47 2.42
C ASN A 123 13.08 -5.00 2.54
N ALA A 124 12.52 -5.76 1.59
CA ALA A 124 12.60 -7.22 1.58
C ALA A 124 14.05 -7.73 1.53
N ARG A 125 14.92 -7.07 0.76
CA ARG A 125 16.36 -7.36 0.76
C ARG A 125 17.05 -7.00 2.07
N LYS A 126 16.62 -5.92 2.72
CA LYS A 126 17.19 -5.43 3.99
C LYS A 126 16.72 -6.24 5.19
N TYR A 127 15.53 -6.83 5.13
CA TYR A 127 14.89 -7.60 6.20
C TYR A 127 14.36 -8.95 5.66
N PRO A 128 15.26 -9.92 5.35
CA PRO A 128 14.85 -11.25 4.88
C PRO A 128 13.95 -11.96 5.92
N VAL A 129 12.95 -12.71 5.45
CA VAL A 129 11.94 -13.35 6.30
C VAL A 129 12.59 -14.32 7.29
N GLU A 130 13.62 -15.03 6.87
CA GLU A 130 14.33 -16.05 7.63
C GLU A 130 14.98 -15.49 8.90
N ILE A 131 15.29 -14.19 8.92
CA ILE A 131 16.02 -13.52 10.01
C ILE A 131 15.12 -12.51 10.74
N SER A 132 14.20 -11.88 10.03
CA SER A 132 13.39 -10.76 10.56
C SER A 132 12.00 -11.16 11.05
N ARG A 133 11.56 -12.41 10.86
CA ARG A 133 10.25 -12.87 11.35
C ARG A 133 10.20 -12.80 12.89
N GLY A 134 9.30 -11.97 13.42
CA GLY A 134 9.12 -11.77 14.87
C GLY A 134 10.25 -10.96 15.53
N ASN A 135 11.16 -10.37 14.76
CA ASN A 135 12.30 -9.62 15.28
C ASN A 135 12.48 -8.30 14.50
N SER A 136 12.30 -7.17 15.18
CA SER A 136 12.48 -5.83 14.61
C SER A 136 13.94 -5.37 14.58
N LYS A 137 14.87 -6.16 15.14
CA LYS A 137 16.31 -5.84 15.07
C LYS A 137 16.77 -5.91 13.63
N LYS A 138 17.54 -4.90 13.23
CA LYS A 138 18.14 -4.80 11.91
C LYS A 138 18.98 -6.06 11.63
N ALA A 139 18.72 -6.73 10.51
CA ALA A 139 19.64 -7.75 10.01
C ALA A 139 20.99 -7.06 9.81
N SER A 140 22.00 -7.53 10.55
CA SER A 140 23.35 -6.94 10.57
C SER A 140 24.11 -7.35 9.33
#